data_AF-A0A165LZT0-F1
#
_entry.id   AF-A0A165LZT0-F1
#
_cell.length_a   1.000
_cell.length_b   1.000
_cell.length_c   1.000
_cell.angle_alpha   90.00
_cell.angle_beta   90.00
_cell.angle_gamma   90.00
#
_symmetry.space_group_name_H-M   'P 1'
#
loop_
_entity.id
_entity.type
_entity.pdbx_description
1 polymer ?
#
loop_
_entity_poly.entity_id
_entity_poly.type
_entity_poly.pdbx_seq_one_letter_code
_entity_poly.pdbx_strand_id
1 'polypeptide(L)'
;MQGVVLENGETWNIVSAVDGTVVGFSQGNIQASAPDAITGTGRYLNVVDQAHLTDRKIESVSYFGRYAVRDSIQVTASNGWKYSGNYGVRYEQPAAVSELLGTYVGTGIGNQVSAPLISLSVTTGGLVSTTSYPGCSVRGTLVPRASGRNVFDLPMTFDGTTCPVANGSVVNHVVLYNNTSRSILIMGQSVSKEQTYIYTGLKS
;
A
#
# COMPACT_ATOMS: atom_id res chain seq x y z
N MET A 1 -8.29 -4.43 -4.32
CA MET A 1 -7.46 -3.28 -4.77
C MET A 1 -6.02 -3.73 -4.68
N GLN A 2 -5.20 -3.47 -5.69
CA GLN A 2 -3.81 -3.98 -5.75
C GLN A 2 -2.77 -2.85 -5.79
N GLY A 3 -3.18 -1.59 -5.91
CA GLY A 3 -2.26 -0.47 -5.96
C GLY A 3 -2.92 0.84 -6.38
N VAL A 4 -2.11 1.88 -6.53
CA VAL A 4 -2.52 3.20 -7.00
C VAL A 4 -1.38 3.91 -7.72
N VAL A 5 -1.73 4.74 -8.71
CA VAL A 5 -0.87 5.79 -9.27
C VAL A 5 -1.41 7.12 -8.75
N LEU A 6 -0.58 7.88 -8.06
CA LEU A 6 -0.91 9.18 -7.49
C LEU A 6 -0.76 10.28 -8.56
N GLU A 7 -1.34 11.45 -8.29
CA GLU A 7 -1.35 12.58 -9.21
C GLU A 7 0.06 13.07 -9.63
N ASN A 8 1.07 12.81 -8.80
CA ASN A 8 2.48 13.14 -9.05
C ASN A 8 3.25 12.02 -9.77
N GLY A 9 2.54 10.99 -10.26
CA GLY A 9 3.13 9.82 -10.92
C GLY A 9 3.68 8.77 -9.95
N GLU A 10 3.64 9.00 -8.64
CA GLU A 10 4.09 8.03 -7.65
C GLU A 10 3.21 6.78 -7.68
N THR A 11 3.83 5.60 -7.67
CA THR A 11 3.15 4.32 -7.77
C THR A 11 3.34 3.51 -6.50
N TRP A 12 2.28 2.83 -6.06
CA TRP A 12 2.27 1.93 -4.91
C TRP A 12 1.55 0.66 -5.33
N ASN A 13 2.25 -0.47 -5.42
CA ASN A 13 1.71 -1.70 -6.00
C ASN A 13 2.04 -2.92 -5.16
N ILE A 14 1.02 -3.73 -4.89
CA ILE A 14 1.15 -5.10 -4.45
C ILE A 14 1.44 -5.95 -5.70
N VAL A 15 2.51 -6.73 -5.64
CA VAL A 15 2.88 -7.66 -6.71
C VAL A 15 2.40 -9.05 -6.30
N SER A 16 1.53 -9.64 -7.12
CA SER A 16 0.99 -10.97 -6.90
C SER A 16 1.42 -11.94 -8.00
N ALA A 17 1.59 -13.21 -7.63
CA ALA A 17 1.69 -14.33 -8.56
C ALA A 17 0.33 -14.59 -9.24
N VAL A 18 0.34 -15.46 -10.26
CA VAL A 18 -0.85 -15.80 -11.06
C VAL A 18 -1.97 -16.40 -10.21
N ASP A 19 -1.62 -17.10 -9.13
CA ASP A 19 -2.56 -17.68 -8.17
C ASP A 19 -3.11 -16.67 -7.15
N GLY A 20 -2.71 -15.39 -7.24
CA GLY A 20 -3.11 -14.32 -6.35
C GLY A 20 -2.22 -14.16 -5.11
N THR A 21 -1.24 -15.05 -4.89
CA THR A 21 -0.31 -14.95 -3.76
C THR A 21 0.48 -13.65 -3.84
N VAL A 22 0.53 -12.87 -2.75
CA VAL A 22 1.38 -11.67 -2.69
C VAL A 22 2.84 -12.11 -2.63
N VAL A 23 3.62 -11.75 -3.66
CA VAL A 23 5.04 -12.10 -3.79
C VAL A 23 5.97 -10.92 -3.58
N GLY A 24 5.43 -9.70 -3.59
CA GLY A 24 6.22 -8.51 -3.40
C GLY A 24 5.41 -7.24 -3.31
N PHE A 25 6.14 -6.15 -3.16
CA PHE A 25 5.64 -4.79 -3.22
C PHE A 25 6.57 -3.97 -4.11
N SER A 26 5.99 -3.04 -4.86
CA SER A 26 6.76 -2.09 -5.63
C SER A 26 6.25 -0.67 -5.46
N GLN A 27 7.18 0.23 -5.14
CA GLN A 27 6.92 1.66 -5.11
C GLN A 27 7.92 2.39 -5.99
N GLY A 28 7.43 3.36 -6.74
CA GLY A 28 8.27 4.16 -7.60
C GLY A 28 7.53 5.34 -8.17
N ASN A 29 7.92 5.73 -9.38
CA ASN A 29 7.30 6.79 -10.12
C ASN A 29 7.19 6.39 -11.59
N ILE A 30 6.08 6.71 -12.22
CA ILE A 30 5.85 6.56 -13.65
C ILE A 30 5.46 7.91 -14.26
N GLN A 31 5.80 8.06 -15.53
CA GLN A 31 5.43 9.19 -16.36
C GLN A 31 5.10 8.72 -17.77
N ALA A 32 4.27 9.48 -18.48
CA ALA A 32 4.01 9.24 -19.88
C ALA A 32 5.30 9.46 -20.70
N SER A 33 5.66 8.49 -21.52
CA SER A 33 6.78 8.59 -22.47
C SER A 33 6.33 8.78 -23.91
N ALA A 34 5.07 8.39 -24.20
CA ALA A 34 4.36 8.60 -25.45
C ALA A 34 2.84 8.59 -25.14
N PRO A 35 1.95 8.89 -26.11
CA PRO A 35 0.51 8.99 -25.84
C PRO A 35 -0.12 7.78 -25.14
N ASP A 36 0.35 6.57 -25.43
CA ASP A 36 -0.14 5.30 -24.88
C ASP A 36 0.95 4.53 -24.10
N ALA A 37 2.09 5.17 -23.80
CA ALA A 37 3.23 4.51 -23.17
C ALA A 37 3.69 5.21 -21.89
N ILE A 38 4.18 4.40 -20.96
CA ILE A 38 4.77 4.87 -19.70
C ILE A 38 6.22 4.40 -19.58
N THR A 39 7.01 5.20 -18.89
CA THR A 39 8.32 4.80 -18.35
C THR A 39 8.41 5.23 -16.89
N GLY A 40 9.30 4.61 -16.15
CA GLY A 40 9.47 4.94 -14.74
C GLY A 40 10.61 4.21 -14.08
N THR A 41 10.76 4.46 -12.79
CA THR A 41 11.70 3.73 -11.94
C THR A 41 11.09 3.53 -10.57
N GLY A 42 11.57 2.54 -9.85
CA GLY A 42 11.19 2.34 -8.47
C GLY A 42 12.03 1.28 -7.77
N ARG A 43 11.52 0.83 -6.64
CA ARG A 43 12.08 -0.28 -5.89
C ARG A 43 11.07 -1.42 -5.82
N TYR A 44 11.57 -2.63 -5.98
CA TYR A 44 10.87 -3.86 -5.71
C TYR A 44 11.40 -4.47 -4.41
N LEU A 45 10.50 -4.97 -3.59
CA LEU A 45 10.80 -5.73 -2.39
C LEU A 45 10.00 -7.03 -2.45
N ASN A 46 10.66 -8.18 -2.36
CA ASN A 46 9.94 -9.44 -2.26
C ASN A 46 9.37 -9.63 -0.85
N VAL A 47 8.26 -10.37 -0.79
CA VAL A 47 7.69 -10.88 0.46
C VAL A 47 8.26 -12.28 0.67
N VAL A 48 8.87 -12.53 1.83
CA VAL A 48 9.48 -13.81 2.22
C VAL A 48 8.87 -14.30 3.53
N ASP A 49 8.83 -15.59 3.78
CA ASP A 49 8.32 -16.10 5.06
C ASP A 49 9.38 -15.92 6.18
N GLN A 50 8.99 -16.25 7.42
CA GLN A 50 9.86 -16.12 8.58
C GLN A 50 11.09 -17.04 8.51
N ALA A 51 11.00 -18.18 7.84
CA ALA A 51 12.11 -19.12 7.69
C ALA A 51 13.12 -18.63 6.63
N HIS A 52 12.68 -17.81 5.67
CA HIS A 52 13.47 -17.33 4.53
C HIS A 52 13.76 -15.83 4.60
N LEU A 53 13.82 -15.23 5.79
CA LEU A 53 14.12 -13.79 5.96
C LEU A 53 15.44 -13.35 5.29
N THR A 54 16.42 -14.25 5.19
CA THR A 54 17.71 -14.01 4.52
C THR A 54 17.57 -13.87 3.00
N ASP A 55 16.48 -14.37 2.41
CA ASP A 55 16.21 -14.31 0.98
C ASP A 55 15.50 -13.02 0.58
N ARG A 56 15.36 -12.06 1.52
CA ARG A 56 14.79 -10.75 1.26
C ARG A 56 15.70 -9.99 0.27
N LYS A 57 15.12 -9.60 -0.85
CA LYS A 57 15.73 -8.87 -1.94
C LYS A 57 15.06 -7.53 -2.11
N ILE A 58 15.89 -6.49 -2.17
CA ILE A 58 15.47 -5.14 -2.50
C ILE A 58 16.19 -4.73 -3.76
N GLU A 59 15.44 -4.45 -4.82
CA GLU A 59 15.98 -4.24 -6.15
C GLU A 59 15.50 -2.90 -6.69
N SER A 60 16.42 -2.12 -7.25
CA SER A 60 16.05 -1.01 -8.11
C SER A 60 15.54 -1.56 -9.44
N VAL A 61 14.40 -1.06 -9.90
CA VAL A 61 13.75 -1.53 -11.11
C VAL A 61 13.38 -0.34 -12.01
N SER A 62 13.49 -0.54 -13.33
CA SER A 62 12.90 0.37 -14.31
C SER A 62 11.56 -0.17 -14.79
N TYR A 63 10.61 0.72 -15.03
CA TYR A 63 9.28 0.42 -15.54
C TYR A 63 9.15 0.83 -16.99
N PHE A 64 8.50 0.00 -17.78
CA PHE A 64 8.01 0.35 -19.10
C PHE A 64 6.67 -0.32 -19.33
N GLY A 65 5.82 0.27 -20.16
CA GLY A 65 4.50 -0.26 -20.35
C GLY A 65 3.59 0.58 -21.20
N ARG A 66 2.31 0.22 -21.18
CA ARG A 66 1.24 0.94 -21.87
C ARG A 66 0.11 1.27 -20.93
N TYR A 67 -0.65 2.30 -21.28
CA TYR A 67 -1.84 2.68 -20.55
C TYR A 67 -2.92 3.19 -21.51
N ALA A 68 -4.17 3.00 -21.10
CA ALA A 68 -5.33 3.62 -21.70
C ALA A 68 -5.98 4.52 -20.64
N VAL A 69 -6.18 5.78 -20.99
CA VAL A 69 -6.70 6.81 -20.06
C VAL A 69 -8.04 6.34 -19.49
N ARG A 70 -8.13 6.31 -18.15
CA ARG A 70 -9.34 5.89 -17.40
C ARG A 70 -9.83 4.48 -17.72
N ASP A 71 -8.96 3.62 -18.22
CA ASP A 71 -9.31 2.25 -18.57
C ASP A 71 -8.33 1.24 -17.95
N SER A 72 -7.08 1.23 -18.42
CA SER A 72 -6.15 0.18 -18.03
C SER A 72 -4.69 0.64 -18.00
N ILE A 73 -3.87 -0.10 -17.27
CA ILE A 73 -2.42 0.04 -17.26
C ILE A 73 -1.79 -1.35 -17.31
N GLN A 74 -0.69 -1.46 -18.07
CA GLN A 74 0.16 -2.64 -18.11
C GLN A 74 1.61 -2.19 -17.92
N VAL A 75 2.27 -2.74 -16.91
CA VAL A 75 3.65 -2.42 -16.54
C VAL A 75 4.47 -3.68 -16.54
N THR A 76 5.65 -3.61 -17.15
CA THR A 76 6.72 -4.59 -17.02
C THR A 76 7.89 -3.93 -16.30
N ALA A 77 8.43 -4.59 -15.29
CA ALA A 77 9.64 -4.18 -14.61
C ALA A 77 10.88 -4.87 -15.19
N SER A 78 12.05 -4.25 -15.04
CA SER A 78 13.34 -4.81 -15.52
C SER A 78 13.73 -6.16 -14.91
N ASN A 79 13.21 -6.49 -13.74
CA ASN A 79 13.40 -7.81 -13.10
C ASN A 79 12.31 -8.83 -13.49
N GLY A 80 11.46 -8.51 -14.47
CA GLY A 80 10.57 -9.46 -15.13
C GLY A 80 9.17 -9.58 -14.54
N TRP A 81 8.88 -9.01 -13.36
CA TRP A 81 7.50 -8.99 -12.88
C TRP A 81 6.63 -8.07 -13.74
N LYS A 82 5.36 -8.44 -13.82
CA LYS A 82 4.35 -7.74 -14.61
C LYS A 82 3.19 -7.37 -13.70
N TYR A 83 2.62 -6.21 -13.96
CA TYR A 83 1.40 -5.74 -13.32
C TYR A 83 0.43 -5.27 -14.40
N SER A 84 -0.83 -5.64 -14.25
CA SER A 84 -1.92 -5.08 -15.01
C SER A 84 -3.01 -4.64 -14.05
N GLY A 85 -3.54 -3.43 -14.26
CA GLY A 85 -4.61 -2.87 -13.47
C GLY A 85 -5.69 -2.26 -14.34
N ASN A 86 -6.93 -2.37 -13.88
CA ASN A 86 -8.04 -1.61 -14.44
C ASN A 86 -8.24 -0.34 -13.61
N TYR A 87 -8.74 0.69 -14.27
CA TYR A 87 -9.02 1.96 -13.65
C TYR A 87 -10.16 1.85 -12.64
N GLY A 88 -9.87 2.22 -11.40
CA GLY A 88 -10.89 2.29 -10.36
C GLY A 88 -11.64 3.61 -10.45
N VAL A 89 -12.86 3.61 -11.00
CA VAL A 89 -13.70 4.82 -11.12
C VAL A 89 -13.93 5.58 -9.81
N ARG A 90 -13.80 4.88 -8.67
CA ARG A 90 -13.87 5.48 -7.33
C ARG A 90 -12.70 6.41 -7.03
N TYR A 91 -11.58 6.29 -7.73
CA TYR A 91 -10.41 7.17 -7.57
C TYR A 91 -10.77 8.64 -7.82
N GLU A 92 -11.75 8.92 -8.70
CA GLU A 92 -12.17 10.30 -9.01
C GLU A 92 -13.12 10.90 -7.97
N GLN A 93 -13.59 10.11 -7.00
CA GLN A 93 -14.48 10.60 -5.95
C GLN A 93 -13.64 11.27 -4.85
N PRO A 94 -14.12 12.37 -4.24
CA PRO A 94 -13.43 12.95 -3.09
C PRO A 94 -13.33 11.98 -1.92
N ALA A 95 -12.14 11.86 -1.33
CA ALA A 95 -11.92 11.10 -0.11
C ALA A 95 -12.70 11.71 1.07
N ALA A 96 -13.51 10.89 1.75
CA ALA A 96 -14.29 11.30 2.93
C ALA A 96 -13.97 10.42 4.15
N VAL A 97 -13.39 11.03 5.19
CA VAL A 97 -12.99 10.32 6.44
C VAL A 97 -14.18 9.62 7.11
N SER A 98 -15.38 10.18 7.00
CA SER A 98 -16.61 9.61 7.54
C SER A 98 -16.92 8.21 6.99
N GLU A 99 -16.51 7.90 5.76
CA GLU A 99 -16.72 6.59 5.15
C GLU A 99 -15.83 5.50 5.80
N LEU A 100 -14.67 5.91 6.34
CA LEU A 100 -13.71 5.00 6.96
C LEU A 100 -14.00 4.74 8.44
N LEU A 101 -14.92 5.45 9.08
CA LEU A 101 -15.20 5.28 10.52
C LEU A 101 -15.66 3.86 10.86
N GLY A 102 -14.94 3.15 11.72
CA GLY A 102 -15.30 1.80 12.16
C GLY A 102 -14.10 0.95 12.55
N THR A 103 -14.35 -0.33 12.78
CA THR A 103 -13.32 -1.33 13.08
C THR A 103 -13.06 -2.18 11.85
N TYR A 104 -11.80 -2.45 11.59
CA TYR A 104 -11.31 -3.27 10.50
C TYR A 104 -10.57 -4.47 11.08
N VAL A 105 -10.85 -5.65 10.54
CA VAL A 105 -10.11 -6.87 10.86
C VAL A 105 -9.50 -7.38 9.57
N GLY A 106 -8.22 -7.69 9.63
CA GLY A 106 -7.46 -7.98 8.42
C GLY A 106 -6.05 -8.43 8.68
N THR A 107 -5.29 -8.57 7.62
CA THR A 107 -3.91 -9.05 7.64
C THR A 107 -2.95 -7.89 7.37
N GLY A 108 -1.92 -7.79 8.19
CA GLY A 108 -0.78 -6.90 7.96
C GLY A 108 0.40 -7.66 7.39
N ILE A 109 0.78 -7.38 6.16
CA ILE A 109 1.99 -7.85 5.52
C ILE A 109 3.08 -6.80 5.77
N GLY A 110 4.03 -7.13 6.65
CA GLY A 110 5.34 -6.47 6.65
C GLY A 110 6.21 -7.05 5.53
N ASN A 111 7.52 -7.16 5.76
CA ASN A 111 8.40 -7.93 4.87
C ASN A 111 8.22 -9.47 5.05
N GLN A 112 7.02 -9.94 5.41
CA GLN A 112 6.74 -11.31 5.90
C GLN A 112 5.49 -11.92 5.26
N VAL A 113 5.56 -13.20 4.87
CA VAL A 113 4.43 -13.97 4.27
C VAL A 113 3.33 -14.29 5.30
N SER A 114 3.69 -14.54 6.57
CA SER A 114 2.70 -14.83 7.62
C SER A 114 2.25 -13.54 8.28
N ALA A 115 1.18 -12.97 7.73
CA ALA A 115 0.60 -11.73 8.24
C ALA A 115 -0.24 -12.00 9.51
N PRO A 116 0.09 -11.42 10.67
CA PRO A 116 -0.78 -11.51 11.83
C PRO A 116 -2.16 -10.90 11.51
N LEU A 117 -3.20 -11.46 12.12
CA LEU A 117 -4.51 -10.83 12.13
C LEU A 117 -4.43 -9.58 13.01
N ILE A 118 -4.67 -8.42 12.41
CA ILE A 118 -4.61 -7.12 13.06
C ILE A 118 -6.00 -6.49 13.00
N SER A 119 -6.48 -6.05 14.16
CA SER A 119 -7.65 -5.20 14.29
C SER A 119 -7.20 -3.74 14.39
N LEU A 120 -7.85 -2.89 13.62
CA LEU A 120 -7.59 -1.45 13.53
C LEU A 120 -8.90 -0.69 13.65
N SER A 121 -8.91 0.39 14.42
CA SER A 121 -10.04 1.30 14.53
C SER A 121 -9.75 2.61 13.82
N VAL A 122 -10.77 3.16 13.18
CA VAL A 122 -10.80 4.53 12.66
C VAL A 122 -11.94 5.26 13.35
N THR A 123 -11.63 6.33 14.06
CA THR A 123 -12.60 7.11 14.84
C THR A 123 -12.74 8.54 14.29
N THR A 124 -13.64 9.32 14.88
CA THR A 124 -13.93 10.70 14.46
C THR A 124 -12.65 11.53 14.36
N GLY A 125 -12.55 12.35 13.31
CA GLY A 125 -11.33 13.10 13.00
C GLY A 125 -10.26 12.28 12.27
N GLY A 126 -10.53 11.02 11.94
CA GLY A 126 -9.62 10.16 11.18
C GLY A 126 -8.55 9.49 12.03
N LEU A 127 -8.71 9.49 13.36
CA LEU A 127 -7.75 8.86 14.27
C LEU A 127 -7.74 7.35 14.05
N VAL A 128 -6.57 6.83 13.71
CA VAL A 128 -6.30 5.42 13.46
C VAL A 128 -5.55 4.84 14.64
N SER A 129 -5.95 3.66 15.12
CA SER A 129 -5.18 2.91 16.12
C SER A 129 -5.32 1.40 15.97
N THR A 130 -4.24 0.65 16.23
CA THR A 130 -4.34 -0.80 16.38
C THR A 130 -4.98 -1.18 17.71
N THR A 131 -5.92 -2.13 17.67
CA THR A 131 -6.60 -2.67 18.86
C THR A 131 -6.16 -4.09 19.19
N SER A 132 -5.53 -4.80 18.25
CA SER A 132 -4.95 -6.13 18.50
C SER A 132 -3.63 -6.32 17.74
N TYR A 133 -2.50 -6.03 18.40
CA TYR A 133 -1.17 -6.47 17.98
C TYR A 133 -0.22 -6.51 19.20
N PRO A 134 -0.02 -7.68 19.84
CA PRO A 134 0.70 -7.76 21.10
C PRO A 134 2.11 -7.19 21.04
N GLY A 135 2.41 -6.24 21.94
CA GLY A 135 3.72 -5.60 22.05
C GLY A 135 4.01 -4.50 21.02
N CYS A 136 3.05 -4.17 20.15
CA CYS A 136 3.18 -3.10 19.16
C CYS A 136 1.87 -2.28 19.04
N SER A 137 1.93 -1.01 19.43
CA SER A 137 0.87 -0.03 19.21
C SER A 137 1.19 0.78 17.96
N VAL A 138 0.19 0.97 17.11
CA VAL A 138 0.32 1.82 15.93
C VAL A 138 -0.79 2.85 15.96
N ARG A 139 -0.45 4.13 15.76
CA ARG A 139 -1.38 5.25 15.82
C ARG A 139 -1.12 6.24 14.69
N GLY A 140 -2.17 6.83 14.13
CA GLY A 140 -2.03 7.82 13.06
C GLY A 140 -3.30 8.64 12.88
N THR A 141 -3.27 9.55 11.91
CA THR A 141 -4.45 10.32 11.51
C THR A 141 -4.60 10.27 9.99
N LEU A 142 -5.76 9.82 9.52
CA LEU A 142 -6.14 9.83 8.11
C LEU A 142 -6.46 11.25 7.66
N VAL A 143 -5.81 11.68 6.59
CA VAL A 143 -6.07 12.98 5.96
C VAL A 143 -6.37 12.76 4.49
N PRO A 144 -7.52 13.25 3.95
CA PRO A 144 -7.76 13.25 2.52
C PRO A 144 -6.59 13.92 1.79
N ARG A 145 -6.07 13.24 0.78
CA ARG A 145 -4.95 13.79 0.00
C ARG A 145 -5.41 15.02 -0.77
N ALA A 146 -4.54 16.03 -0.86
CA ALA A 146 -4.86 17.33 -1.46
C ALA A 146 -5.29 17.25 -2.95
N SER A 147 -5.01 16.14 -3.64
CA SER A 147 -5.40 15.93 -5.03
C SER A 147 -6.91 15.79 -5.26
N GLY A 148 -7.72 15.68 -4.20
CA GLY A 148 -9.18 15.53 -4.31
C GLY A 148 -9.61 14.15 -4.83
N ARG A 149 -8.67 13.21 -4.93
CA ARG A 149 -8.90 11.81 -5.30
C ARG A 149 -9.30 11.00 -4.07
N ASN A 150 -9.83 9.80 -4.28
CA ASN A 150 -10.18 8.88 -3.19
C ASN A 150 -8.93 8.18 -2.65
N VAL A 151 -8.04 8.98 -2.09
CA VAL A 151 -6.77 8.58 -1.52
C VAL A 151 -6.58 9.38 -0.23
N PHE A 152 -6.09 8.72 0.81
CA PHE A 152 -5.73 9.38 2.05
C PHE A 152 -4.24 9.21 2.31
N ASP A 153 -3.65 10.24 2.90
CA ASP A 153 -2.35 10.15 3.53
C ASP A 153 -2.54 9.72 5.00
N LEU A 154 -1.66 8.84 5.48
CA LEU A 154 -1.71 8.32 6.84
C LEU A 154 -0.28 8.18 7.40
N PRO A 155 0.27 9.22 8.05
CA PRO A 155 1.44 9.05 8.88
C PRO A 155 1.06 8.21 10.10
N MET A 156 1.74 7.08 10.29
CA MET A 156 1.56 6.20 11.45
C MET A 156 2.83 6.16 12.29
N THR A 157 2.67 6.35 13.59
CA THR A 157 3.70 6.14 14.61
C THR A 157 3.59 4.71 15.14
N PHE A 158 4.73 4.03 15.26
CA PHE A 158 4.84 2.67 15.77
C PHE A 158 5.60 2.68 17.08
N ASP A 159 4.97 2.18 18.14
CA ASP A 159 5.50 2.13 19.49
C ASP A 159 5.46 0.70 20.04
N GLY A 160 6.59 0.21 20.53
CA GLY A 160 6.74 -1.13 21.09
C GLY A 160 7.90 -1.91 20.48
N THR A 161 8.35 -2.93 21.21
CA THR A 161 9.54 -3.73 20.85
C THR A 161 9.24 -4.82 19.83
N THR A 162 7.97 -5.18 19.64
CA THR A 162 7.55 -6.17 18.63
C THR A 162 7.12 -5.50 17.32
N CYS A 163 7.19 -4.16 17.23
CA CYS A 163 6.90 -3.45 16.01
C CYS A 163 7.92 -3.78 14.92
N PRO A 164 7.51 -3.76 13.64
CA PRO A 164 8.40 -4.04 12.52
C PRO A 164 9.34 -2.86 12.17
N VAL A 165 9.27 -1.76 12.93
CA VAL A 165 10.17 -0.59 12.87
C VAL A 165 10.68 -0.28 14.28
N ALA A 166 11.72 0.55 14.37
CA ALA A 166 12.20 1.05 15.66
C ALA A 166 11.08 1.81 16.41
N ASN A 167 11.09 1.70 17.73
CA ASN A 167 10.13 2.38 18.60
C ASN A 167 10.11 3.90 18.35
N GLY A 168 8.92 4.48 18.22
CA GLY A 168 8.71 5.90 17.91
C GLY A 168 8.89 6.25 16.43
N SER A 169 9.11 5.27 15.54
CA SER A 169 9.26 5.54 14.11
C SER A 169 7.92 5.98 13.51
N VAL A 170 8.00 6.96 12.61
CA VAL A 170 6.87 7.39 11.79
C VAL A 170 7.06 6.89 10.37
N VAL A 171 6.04 6.22 9.85
CA VAL A 171 5.99 5.73 8.46
C VAL A 171 4.81 6.39 7.76
N ASN A 172 5.06 6.95 6.57
CA ASN A 172 4.01 7.51 5.74
C ASN A 172 3.33 6.40 4.94
N HIS A 173 2.00 6.45 4.93
CA HIS A 173 1.19 5.50 4.18
C HIS A 173 0.23 6.21 3.24
N VAL A 174 -0.12 5.50 2.18
CA VAL A 174 -1.21 5.77 1.27
C VAL A 174 -2.34 4.80 1.58
N VAL A 175 -3.56 5.32 1.70
CA VAL A 175 -4.74 4.53 2.05
C VAL A 175 -5.79 4.62 0.95
N LEU A 176 -6.29 3.46 0.57
CA LEU A 176 -7.40 3.28 -0.37
C LEU A 176 -8.56 2.62 0.35
N TYR A 177 -9.77 3.12 0.13
CA TYR A 177 -10.99 2.53 0.68
C TYR A 177 -12.00 2.23 -0.43
N ASN A 178 -12.58 1.04 -0.37
CA ASN A 178 -13.72 0.66 -1.21
C ASN A 178 -14.92 0.39 -0.31
N ASN A 179 -15.87 1.32 -0.32
CA ASN A 179 -17.10 1.22 0.45
C ASN A 179 -18.00 0.04 0.02
N THR A 180 -17.97 -0.36 -1.26
CA THR A 180 -18.76 -1.50 -1.78
C THR A 180 -18.36 -2.81 -1.13
N SER A 181 -17.05 -3.09 -1.12
CA SER A 181 -16.48 -4.29 -0.52
C SER A 181 -16.15 -4.10 0.96
N ARG A 182 -16.43 -2.90 1.50
CA ARG A 182 -16.05 -2.47 2.86
C ARG A 182 -14.59 -2.74 3.19
N SER A 183 -13.70 -2.66 2.19
CA SER A 183 -12.30 -3.05 2.31
C SER A 183 -11.38 -1.83 2.37
N ILE A 184 -10.41 -1.85 3.27
CA ILE A 184 -9.32 -0.88 3.36
C ILE A 184 -8.01 -1.51 2.89
N LEU A 185 -7.20 -0.75 2.17
CA LEU A 185 -5.83 -1.06 1.83
C LEU A 185 -4.94 0.09 2.31
N ILE A 186 -4.01 -0.19 3.21
CA ILE A 186 -3.00 0.75 3.70
C ILE A 186 -1.66 0.27 3.17
N MET A 187 -0.90 1.13 2.50
CA MET A 187 0.43 0.81 1.98
C MET A 187 1.42 1.86 2.46
N GLY A 188 2.53 1.44 3.05
CA GLY A 188 3.57 2.31 3.58
C GLY A 188 4.95 1.75 3.30
N GLN A 189 5.94 2.64 3.39
CA GLN A 189 7.34 2.28 3.22
C GLN A 189 8.20 3.07 4.20
N SER A 190 9.17 2.41 4.83
CA SER A 190 10.11 3.08 5.73
C SER A 190 10.91 4.16 5.00
N VAL A 191 11.48 5.11 5.76
CA VAL A 191 12.32 6.18 5.18
C VAL A 191 13.51 5.63 4.40
N SER A 192 14.13 4.53 4.87
CA SER A 192 15.21 3.84 4.15
C SER A 192 14.75 3.10 2.90
N LYS A 193 13.43 2.93 2.74
CA LYS A 193 12.79 2.13 1.68
C LYS A 193 13.16 0.66 1.71
N GLU A 194 13.57 0.16 2.87
CA GLU A 194 13.97 -1.23 3.07
C GLU A 194 12.84 -2.09 3.67
N GLN A 195 11.76 -1.44 4.09
CA GLN A 195 10.63 -2.10 4.72
C GLN A 195 9.35 -1.56 4.12
N THR A 196 8.45 -2.47 3.81
CA THR A 196 7.12 -2.15 3.28
C THR A 196 6.06 -2.65 4.24
N TYR A 197 4.97 -1.90 4.32
CA TYR A 197 3.85 -2.18 5.18
C TYR A 197 2.62 -2.20 4.32
N ILE A 198 1.93 -3.32 4.30
CA ILE A 198 0.65 -3.45 3.63
C ILE A 198 -0.32 -3.95 4.67
N TYR A 199 -1.45 -3.30 4.82
CA TYR A 199 -2.56 -3.84 5.59
C TYR A 199 -3.78 -3.90 4.71
N THR A 200 -4.40 -5.07 4.66
CA THR A 200 -5.71 -5.27 4.03
C THR A 200 -6.71 -5.70 5.08
N GLY A 201 -7.79 -4.95 5.22
CA GLY A 201 -8.82 -5.26 6.21
C GLY A 201 -10.24 -5.07 5.70
N LEU A 202 -11.17 -5.76 6.33
CA LEU A 202 -12.61 -5.62 6.11
C LEU A 202 -13.24 -4.93 7.31
N LYS A 203 -14.10 -3.96 7.02
CA LYS A 203 -14.88 -3.26 8.03
C LYS A 203 -15.92 -4.23 8.60
N SER A 204 -15.89 -4.44 9.92
CA SER A 204 -16.92 -5.17 10.68
C SER A 204 -18.20 -4.36 10.75
#